data_AF-A0A9E2TY36-F1
#
_entry.id   AF-A0A9E2TY36-F1
#
_cell.length_a   1.000
_cell.length_b   1.000
_cell.length_c   1.000
_cell.angle_alpha   90.00
_cell.angle_beta   90.00
_cell.angle_gamma   90.00
#
_symmetry.space_group_name_H-M   'P 1'
#
loop_
_entity.id
_entity.type
_entity.pdbx_description
1 polymer ?
#
loop_
_entity_poly.entity_id
_entity_poly.type
_entity_poly.pdbx_seq_one_letter_code
_entity_poly.pdbx_strand_id
1 'polypeptide(L)'
;MNYSIKGKTILLSVISYLVLYGLSSFIFPFWISMALFLTCFAFFQFVEKISDYIAFRELSFLVACIQLLAGSLIAFYIVDPDPVFMPEGTPEEYFSYAIPGVSLFGFGMLIINPRITDKVLLEKTPELYDLSAISIRLVLIGLVAAPLSFVLPKTIAYFFNILSYLSFVGGFMLVFTKHPAKWLWILVAFSPTILNALSGAIFYLVIIWLAFLFLYFFIKWDLSFGKRILVVLTGIILIMALDTSKNAYREMVLRGGEYSDQLAINKLGVFIDVYFDNFRISNLTSEGNLSGRTTRMNQGAVVTWVMNHVPQYEPYAEGLTIYRSFESAILPRFIKPDKMIAGGQENYENFTGRYIGGTSINISLLGEGYANFGYFGGILFMLVVGMSYSIIYRSISNYSINHPIYVYFISFLLIYTIKAEDDLMTPLNHFVKAGIVFLIFNQFYFKELIRKYRIPGSSVD
;
A
#
# COMPACT_ATOMS: atom_id res chain seq x y z
N MET A 1 10.75 -28.24 -10.07
CA MET A 1 11.90 -28.30 -10.99
C MET A 1 11.88 -27.03 -11.87
N ASN A 2 12.41 -25.89 -11.40
CA ASN A 2 12.57 -24.65 -12.21
C ASN A 2 13.42 -23.54 -11.52
N TYR A 3 14.27 -23.88 -10.54
CA TYR A 3 15.05 -22.88 -9.81
C TYR A 3 16.28 -22.36 -10.61
N SER A 4 16.78 -23.13 -11.58
CA SER A 4 18.00 -22.81 -12.34
C SER A 4 17.82 -21.67 -13.37
N ILE A 5 16.62 -21.55 -13.96
CA ILE A 5 16.35 -20.52 -14.99
C ILE A 5 16.12 -19.14 -14.36
N LYS A 6 15.44 -19.07 -13.20
CA LYS A 6 15.18 -17.81 -12.48
C LYS A 6 16.47 -17.14 -11.95
N GLY A 7 17.48 -17.91 -11.53
CA GLY A 7 18.76 -17.38 -11.08
C GLY A 7 19.56 -16.69 -12.20
N LYS A 8 19.49 -17.21 -13.43
CA LYS A 8 20.15 -16.60 -14.61
C LYS A 8 19.48 -15.28 -15.01
N THR A 9 18.16 -15.17 -14.91
CA THR A 9 17.44 -13.92 -15.23
C THR A 9 17.73 -12.81 -14.23
N ILE A 10 17.83 -13.13 -12.94
CA ILE A 10 18.22 -12.16 -11.89
C ILE A 10 19.68 -11.71 -12.10
N LEU A 11 20.58 -12.64 -12.40
CA LEU A 11 21.98 -12.30 -12.66
C LEU A 11 22.14 -11.44 -13.92
N LEU A 12 21.45 -11.77 -15.01
CA LEU A 12 21.44 -11.00 -16.25
C LEU A 12 20.81 -9.62 -16.06
N SER A 13 19.71 -9.50 -15.33
CA SER A 13 19.10 -8.21 -15.03
C SER A 13 20.00 -7.36 -14.14
N VAL A 14 20.62 -7.93 -13.10
CA VAL A 14 21.62 -7.23 -12.27
C VAL A 14 22.82 -6.77 -13.12
N ILE A 15 23.35 -7.61 -14.01
CA ILE A 15 24.49 -7.25 -14.88
C ILE A 15 24.08 -6.14 -15.88
N SER A 16 22.96 -6.30 -16.59
CA SER A 16 22.45 -5.28 -17.51
C SER A 16 22.17 -3.96 -16.80
N TYR A 17 21.72 -4.00 -15.54
CA TYR A 17 21.49 -2.81 -14.73
C TYR A 17 22.75 -2.20 -14.14
N LEU A 18 23.77 -2.99 -13.80
CA LEU A 18 25.09 -2.49 -13.41
C LEU A 18 25.79 -1.78 -14.58
N VAL A 19 25.56 -2.26 -15.81
CA VAL A 19 25.98 -1.58 -17.03
C VAL A 19 25.24 -0.24 -17.21
N LEU A 20 23.92 -0.20 -16.99
CA LEU A 20 23.16 1.05 -17.02
C LEU A 20 23.58 2.02 -15.91
N TYR A 21 23.85 1.51 -14.71
CA TYR A 21 24.41 2.30 -13.60
C TYR A 21 25.76 2.89 -13.97
N GLY A 22 26.67 2.07 -14.51
CA GLY A 22 27.97 2.51 -15.02
C GLY A 22 27.81 3.64 -16.03
N LEU A 23 26.92 3.48 -17.02
CA LEU A 23 26.63 4.50 -18.02
C LEU A 23 26.02 5.78 -17.41
N SER A 24 25.11 5.67 -16.44
CA SER A 24 24.50 6.82 -15.76
C SER A 24 25.48 7.57 -14.85
N SER A 25 26.44 6.87 -14.24
CA SER A 25 27.43 7.45 -13.32
C SER A 25 28.46 8.34 -14.00
N PHE A 26 28.58 8.25 -15.33
CA PHE A 26 29.34 9.21 -16.14
C PHE A 26 28.59 10.51 -16.42
N ILE A 27 27.26 10.52 -16.24
CA ILE A 27 26.37 11.61 -16.64
C ILE A 27 25.77 12.33 -15.43
N PHE A 28 25.46 11.60 -14.35
CA PHE A 28 24.77 12.11 -13.18
C PHE A 28 25.59 11.94 -11.89
N PRO A 29 25.39 12.82 -10.89
CA PRO A 29 25.90 12.63 -9.54
C PRO A 29 25.58 11.24 -8.97
N PHE A 30 26.47 10.73 -8.11
CA PHE A 30 26.38 9.38 -7.53
C PHE A 30 24.99 9.07 -6.92
N TRP A 31 24.48 9.98 -6.08
CA TRP A 31 23.19 9.81 -5.40
C TRP A 31 21.99 9.76 -6.35
N ILE A 32 22.01 10.57 -7.41
CA ILE A 32 20.98 10.56 -8.47
C ILE A 32 20.99 9.22 -9.19
N SER A 33 22.17 8.76 -9.61
CA SER A 33 22.34 7.48 -10.31
C SER A 33 21.84 6.31 -9.46
N MET A 34 22.14 6.31 -8.16
CA MET A 34 21.77 5.25 -7.24
C MET A 34 20.26 5.24 -6.92
N ALA A 35 19.64 6.40 -6.74
CA ALA A 35 18.20 6.53 -6.51
C ALA A 35 17.39 6.04 -7.73
N LEU A 36 17.81 6.44 -8.94
CA LEU A 36 17.21 5.98 -10.19
C LEU A 36 17.40 4.46 -10.37
N PHE A 37 18.62 3.97 -10.14
CA PHE A 37 18.94 2.54 -10.20
C PHE A 37 18.01 1.72 -9.30
N LEU A 38 17.89 2.10 -8.02
CA LEU A 38 17.12 1.34 -7.05
C LEU A 38 15.61 1.37 -7.34
N THR A 39 15.10 2.51 -7.83
CA THR A 39 13.70 2.65 -8.26
C THR A 39 13.40 1.75 -9.47
N CYS A 40 14.27 1.79 -10.47
CA CYS A 40 14.15 0.98 -11.68
C CYS A 40 14.30 -0.52 -11.39
N PHE A 41 15.21 -0.90 -10.48
CA PHE A 41 15.34 -2.27 -9.98
C PHE A 41 14.05 -2.74 -9.26
N ALA A 42 13.50 -1.92 -8.36
CA ALA A 42 12.25 -2.24 -7.67
C ALA A 42 11.07 -2.41 -8.67
N PHE A 43 11.01 -1.55 -9.70
CA PHE A 43 10.01 -1.65 -10.76
C PHE A 43 10.15 -2.95 -11.56
N PHE A 44 11.37 -3.29 -11.96
CA PHE A 44 11.64 -4.55 -12.66
C PHE A 44 11.22 -5.76 -11.83
N GLN A 45 11.59 -5.80 -10.55
CA GLN A 45 11.21 -6.89 -9.64
C GLN A 45 9.69 -7.01 -9.49
N PHE A 46 8.98 -5.88 -9.35
CA PHE A 46 7.53 -5.87 -9.30
C PHE A 46 6.92 -6.48 -10.57
N VAL A 47 7.29 -6.00 -11.75
CA VAL A 47 6.76 -6.49 -13.04
C VAL A 47 7.11 -7.97 -13.28
N GLU A 48 8.30 -8.42 -12.85
CA GLU A 48 8.71 -9.82 -12.98
C GLU A 48 7.82 -10.75 -12.12
N LYS A 49 7.54 -10.36 -10.86
CA LYS A 49 6.87 -11.23 -9.88
C LYS A 49 5.34 -11.14 -9.87
N ILE A 50 4.75 -10.08 -10.42
CA ILE A 50 3.30 -9.77 -10.31
C ILE A 50 2.34 -10.86 -10.81
N SER A 51 2.79 -11.78 -11.68
CA SER A 51 1.96 -12.90 -12.16
C SER A 51 2.17 -14.21 -11.40
N ASP A 52 3.23 -14.32 -10.60
CA ASP A 52 3.54 -15.54 -9.84
C ASP A 52 3.04 -15.44 -8.39
N TYR A 53 3.07 -14.24 -7.81
CA TYR A 53 2.77 -13.98 -6.41
C TYR A 53 1.77 -12.84 -6.29
N ILE A 54 1.06 -12.78 -5.16
CA ILE A 54 0.42 -11.54 -4.71
C ILE A 54 1.58 -10.63 -4.32
N ALA A 55 2.14 -9.93 -5.31
CA ALA A 55 3.42 -9.23 -5.25
C ALA A 55 3.39 -7.94 -4.41
N PHE A 56 2.79 -8.00 -3.21
CA PHE A 56 2.70 -6.89 -2.29
C PHE A 56 4.08 -6.51 -1.75
N ARG A 57 5.03 -7.44 -1.62
CA ARG A 57 6.39 -7.14 -1.14
C ARG A 57 7.13 -6.27 -2.13
N GLU A 58 7.10 -6.69 -3.39
CA GLU A 58 7.69 -5.99 -4.52
C GLU A 58 6.98 -4.64 -4.74
N LEU A 59 5.66 -4.59 -4.59
CA LEU A 59 4.89 -3.34 -4.65
C LEU A 59 5.25 -2.38 -3.52
N SER A 60 5.36 -2.86 -2.27
CA SER A 60 5.71 -2.04 -1.11
C SER A 60 7.13 -1.48 -1.26
N PHE A 61 8.07 -2.31 -1.75
CA PHE A 61 9.43 -1.86 -2.04
C PHE A 61 9.45 -0.81 -3.17
N LEU A 62 8.69 -1.02 -4.26
CA LEU A 62 8.55 -0.04 -5.33
C LEU A 62 7.96 1.28 -4.82
N VAL A 63 6.90 1.23 -4.01
CA VAL A 63 6.29 2.43 -3.41
C VAL A 63 7.28 3.15 -2.51
N ALA A 64 8.08 2.43 -1.70
CA ALA A 64 9.14 3.04 -0.90
C ALA A 64 10.20 3.74 -1.77
N CYS A 65 10.65 3.11 -2.86
CA CYS A 65 11.56 3.78 -3.81
C CYS A 65 10.91 5.01 -4.46
N ILE A 66 9.64 4.93 -4.85
CA ILE A 66 8.93 6.06 -5.45
C ILE A 66 8.81 7.22 -4.46
N GLN A 67 8.41 6.95 -3.21
CA GLN A 67 8.12 7.99 -2.22
C GLN A 67 9.38 8.59 -1.57
N LEU A 68 10.37 7.75 -1.25
CA LEU A 68 11.58 8.16 -0.52
C LEU A 68 12.78 8.44 -1.43
N LEU A 69 12.79 7.98 -2.69
CA LEU A 69 13.92 8.20 -3.59
C LEU A 69 13.51 9.03 -4.80
N ALA A 70 12.62 8.51 -5.66
CA ALA A 70 12.25 9.20 -6.90
C ALA A 70 11.53 10.53 -6.63
N GLY A 71 10.57 10.53 -5.69
CA GLY A 71 9.83 11.73 -5.28
C GLY A 71 10.76 12.78 -4.69
N SER A 72 11.65 12.39 -3.78
CA SER A 72 12.65 13.28 -3.20
C SER A 72 13.63 13.81 -4.25
N LEU A 73 14.06 12.98 -5.20
CA LEU A 73 14.96 13.39 -6.28
C LEU A 73 14.32 14.46 -7.17
N ILE A 74 13.06 14.26 -7.55
CA ILE A 74 12.30 15.26 -8.32
C ILE A 74 12.20 16.55 -7.51
N ALA A 75 11.92 16.48 -6.21
CA ALA A 75 11.79 17.65 -5.34
C ALA A 75 13.11 18.40 -5.11
N PHE A 76 14.24 17.71 -5.09
CA PHE A 76 15.56 18.34 -4.89
C PHE A 76 16.15 18.94 -6.17
N TYR A 77 15.83 18.40 -7.36
CA TYR A 77 16.56 18.70 -8.59
C TYR A 77 15.72 19.15 -9.79
N ILE A 78 14.41 18.85 -9.82
CA ILE A 78 13.62 18.98 -11.06
C ILE A 78 12.46 19.96 -10.90
N VAL A 79 11.68 19.81 -9.83
CA VAL A 79 10.47 20.60 -9.61
C VAL A 79 10.50 21.13 -8.19
N ASP A 80 10.31 22.43 -8.03
CA ASP A 80 10.12 23.03 -6.73
C ASP A 80 8.77 22.56 -6.15
N PRO A 81 8.78 21.78 -5.05
CA PRO A 81 7.54 21.45 -4.36
C PRO A 81 6.95 22.71 -3.73
N ASP A 82 5.74 22.59 -3.17
CA ASP A 82 5.20 23.65 -2.32
C ASP A 82 6.23 24.02 -1.24
N PRO A 83 6.51 25.32 -0.99
CA PRO A 83 7.49 25.75 0.02
C PRO A 83 7.29 25.12 1.40
N VAL A 84 6.05 24.80 1.77
CA VAL A 84 5.72 24.15 3.04
C VAL A 84 6.28 22.72 3.12
N PHE A 85 6.44 22.06 1.97
CA PHE A 85 6.91 20.67 1.80
C PHE A 85 8.28 20.59 1.11
N MET A 86 9.05 21.67 1.18
CA MET A 86 10.40 21.68 0.64
C MET A 86 11.33 20.85 1.55
N PRO A 87 12.12 19.92 0.98
CA PRO A 87 13.20 19.28 1.71
C PRO A 87 14.18 20.32 2.25
N GLU A 88 14.70 20.05 3.44
CA GLU A 88 15.74 20.86 4.05
C GLU A 88 17.11 20.16 4.00
N GLY A 89 18.17 20.94 4.17
CA GLY A 89 19.54 20.42 4.11
C GLY A 89 20.01 20.13 2.68
N THR A 90 21.08 19.36 2.57
CA THR A 90 21.65 19.01 1.26
C THR A 90 21.07 17.69 0.74
N PRO A 91 20.92 17.52 -0.59
CA PRO A 91 20.53 16.24 -1.17
C PRO A 91 21.48 15.10 -0.75
N GLU A 92 22.77 15.39 -0.61
CA GLU A 92 23.78 14.41 -0.20
C GLU A 92 23.53 13.87 1.22
N GLU A 93 23.25 14.74 2.19
CA GLU A 93 22.90 14.33 3.56
C GLU A 93 21.70 13.39 3.55
N TYR A 94 20.63 13.76 2.83
CA TYR A 94 19.43 12.95 2.73
C TYR A 94 19.67 11.60 2.04
N PHE A 95 20.22 11.60 0.82
CA PHE A 95 20.37 10.38 0.04
C PHE A 95 21.39 9.42 0.64
N SER A 96 22.39 9.93 1.36
CA SER A 96 23.33 9.08 2.10
C SER A 96 22.64 8.22 3.16
N TYR A 97 21.56 8.72 3.76
CA TYR A 97 20.76 7.98 4.74
C TYR A 97 19.65 7.14 4.06
N ALA A 98 18.91 7.76 3.14
CA ALA A 98 17.71 7.16 2.55
C ALA A 98 18.04 5.96 1.65
N ILE A 99 19.10 6.03 0.84
CA ILE A 99 19.43 4.93 -0.09
C ILE A 99 19.80 3.65 0.64
N PRO A 100 20.72 3.65 1.63
CA PRO A 100 21.00 2.43 2.41
C PRO A 100 19.77 1.92 3.15
N GLY A 101 18.97 2.80 3.76
CA GLY A 101 17.75 2.43 4.47
C GLY A 101 16.73 1.73 3.57
N VAL A 102 16.41 2.34 2.42
CA VAL A 102 15.48 1.77 1.42
C VAL A 102 16.05 0.50 0.79
N SER A 103 17.37 0.43 0.58
CA SER A 103 18.04 -0.79 0.08
C SER A 103 17.89 -1.96 1.04
N LEU A 104 18.10 -1.73 2.35
CA LEU A 104 17.95 -2.76 3.36
C LEU A 104 16.48 -3.14 3.58
N PHE A 105 15.56 -2.19 3.50
CA PHE A 105 14.12 -2.49 3.46
C PHE A 105 13.78 -3.42 2.30
N GLY A 106 14.19 -3.06 1.08
CA GLY A 106 14.00 -3.87 -0.11
C GLY A 106 14.61 -5.26 0.02
N PHE A 107 15.83 -5.34 0.54
CA PHE A 107 16.49 -6.63 0.82
C PHE A 107 15.68 -7.48 1.80
N GLY A 108 15.21 -6.91 2.93
CA GLY A 108 14.33 -7.59 3.88
C GLY A 108 13.01 -8.05 3.27
N MET A 109 12.43 -7.25 2.36
CA MET A 109 11.20 -7.56 1.63
C MET A 109 11.38 -8.71 0.63
N LEU A 110 12.56 -8.87 0.03
CA LEU A 110 12.78 -9.82 -1.06
C LEU A 110 13.48 -11.13 -0.66
N ILE A 111 14.22 -11.14 0.46
CA ILE A 111 15.06 -12.28 0.85
C ILE A 111 14.24 -13.52 1.27
N ILE A 112 13.09 -13.34 1.93
CA ILE A 112 12.30 -14.45 2.49
C ILE A 112 11.13 -14.79 1.57
N ASN A 113 11.28 -15.82 0.73
CA ASN A 113 10.23 -16.25 -0.20
C ASN A 113 9.30 -17.34 0.37
N PRO A 114 8.02 -17.38 -0.06
CA PRO A 114 7.10 -18.46 0.29
C PRO A 114 7.56 -19.78 -0.34
N ARG A 115 7.14 -20.92 0.24
CA ARG A 115 7.57 -22.25 -0.21
C ARG A 115 6.99 -22.63 -1.59
N ILE A 116 5.78 -22.15 -1.87
CA ILE A 116 5.10 -22.32 -3.16
C ILE A 116 4.62 -20.94 -3.64
N THR A 117 4.34 -20.83 -4.93
CA THR A 117 3.81 -19.59 -5.49
C THR A 117 2.33 -19.43 -5.15
N ASP A 118 1.90 -18.19 -4.95
CA ASP A 118 0.48 -17.92 -4.66
C ASP A 118 -0.39 -18.27 -5.86
N LYS A 119 0.15 -18.19 -7.09
CA LYS A 119 -0.53 -18.66 -8.30
C LYS A 119 -1.03 -20.10 -8.15
N VAL A 120 -0.18 -21.01 -7.66
CA VAL A 120 -0.55 -22.43 -7.46
C VAL A 120 -1.68 -22.55 -6.44
N LEU A 121 -1.63 -21.79 -5.34
CA LEU A 121 -2.69 -21.77 -4.32
C LEU A 121 -4.03 -21.24 -4.87
N LEU A 122 -3.97 -20.15 -5.62
CA LEU A 122 -5.13 -19.50 -6.22
C LEU A 122 -5.79 -20.37 -7.29
N GLU A 123 -5.00 -21.10 -8.08
CA GLU A 123 -5.49 -22.04 -9.09
C GLU A 123 -6.08 -23.31 -8.47
N LYS A 124 -5.52 -23.81 -7.37
CA LYS A 124 -6.04 -24.98 -6.64
C LYS A 124 -7.36 -24.69 -5.90
N THR A 125 -7.59 -23.45 -5.47
CA THR A 125 -8.74 -23.13 -4.60
C THR A 125 -10.12 -23.44 -5.23
N PRO A 126 -10.41 -23.05 -6.50
CA PRO A 126 -11.68 -23.39 -7.16
C PRO A 126 -11.91 -24.89 -7.39
N GLU A 127 -10.87 -25.73 -7.33
CA GLU A 127 -10.97 -27.19 -7.47
C GLU A 127 -11.41 -27.87 -6.17
N LEU A 128 -11.18 -27.21 -5.03
CA LEU A 128 -11.48 -27.73 -3.70
C LEU A 128 -12.81 -27.23 -3.13
N TYR A 129 -13.25 -26.05 -3.54
CA TYR A 129 -14.40 -25.35 -2.93
C TYR A 129 -15.33 -24.75 -3.99
N ASP A 130 -16.63 -24.69 -3.69
CA ASP A 130 -17.56 -23.80 -4.39
C ASP A 130 -17.25 -22.35 -4.02
N LEU A 131 -16.24 -21.82 -4.72
CA LEU A 131 -15.71 -20.50 -4.47
C LEU A 131 -16.75 -19.41 -4.77
N SER A 132 -17.71 -19.64 -5.67
CA SER A 132 -18.75 -18.64 -6.00
C SER A 132 -19.65 -18.36 -4.80
N ALA A 133 -20.16 -19.41 -4.16
CA ALA A 133 -21.03 -19.27 -3.00
C ALA A 133 -20.31 -18.65 -1.80
N ILE A 134 -19.06 -19.06 -1.55
CA ILE A 134 -18.23 -18.48 -0.48
C ILE A 134 -18.00 -16.99 -0.75
N SER A 135 -17.59 -16.65 -1.96
CA SER A 135 -17.26 -15.27 -2.33
C SER A 135 -18.45 -14.33 -2.15
N ILE A 136 -19.63 -14.70 -2.68
CA ILE A 136 -20.84 -13.86 -2.58
C ILE A 136 -21.23 -13.63 -1.11
N ARG A 137 -21.11 -14.65 -0.26
CA ARG A 137 -21.37 -14.50 1.17
C ARG A 137 -20.39 -13.55 1.85
N LEU A 138 -19.11 -13.60 1.51
CA LEU A 138 -18.13 -12.64 2.02
C LEU A 138 -18.44 -11.21 1.56
N VAL A 139 -18.85 -11.04 0.29
CA VAL A 139 -19.34 -9.75 -0.22
C VAL A 139 -20.51 -9.24 0.60
N LEU A 140 -21.55 -10.05 0.80
CA LEU A 140 -22.73 -9.67 1.57
C LEU A 140 -22.41 -9.33 3.03
N ILE A 141 -21.55 -10.11 3.69
CA ILE A 141 -21.11 -9.82 5.06
C ILE A 141 -20.41 -8.46 5.11
N GLY A 142 -19.50 -8.19 4.16
CA GLY A 142 -18.78 -6.93 4.12
C GLY A 142 -19.71 -5.73 3.86
N LEU A 143 -20.68 -5.88 2.95
CA LEU A 143 -21.68 -4.85 2.65
C LEU A 143 -22.56 -4.52 3.86
N VAL A 144 -22.98 -5.52 4.64
CA VAL A 144 -23.77 -5.32 5.85
C VAL A 144 -22.93 -4.69 6.96
N ALA A 145 -21.65 -5.03 7.05
CA ALA A 145 -20.75 -4.48 8.05
C ALA A 145 -20.38 -2.99 7.81
N ALA A 146 -20.28 -2.58 6.54
CA ALA A 146 -19.91 -1.21 6.17
C ALA A 146 -20.77 -0.11 6.83
N PRO A 147 -22.13 -0.10 6.71
CA PRO A 147 -22.96 0.94 7.33
C PRO A 147 -22.89 0.92 8.86
N LEU A 148 -22.71 -0.26 9.47
CA LEU A 148 -22.59 -0.39 10.93
C LEU A 148 -21.34 0.32 11.47
N SER A 149 -20.29 0.43 10.66
CA SER A 149 -19.08 1.18 11.06
C SER A 149 -19.32 2.69 11.24
N PHE A 150 -20.36 3.26 10.65
CA PHE A 150 -20.69 4.69 10.78
C PHE A 150 -21.59 5.01 11.98
N VAL A 151 -22.40 4.03 12.42
CA VAL A 151 -23.41 4.23 13.48
C VAL A 151 -22.88 3.84 14.85
N LEU A 152 -21.96 2.88 14.91
CA LEU A 152 -21.48 2.30 16.16
C LEU A 152 -20.39 3.16 16.84
N PRO A 153 -20.20 3.02 18.16
CA PRO A 153 -19.11 3.71 18.87
C PRO A 153 -17.74 3.37 18.28
N LYS A 154 -16.80 4.32 18.31
CA LYS A 154 -15.47 4.25 17.64
C LYS A 154 -14.75 2.89 17.76
N THR A 155 -14.75 2.27 18.95
CA THR A 155 -14.08 0.97 19.18
C THR A 155 -14.76 -0.16 18.40
N ILE A 156 -16.08 -0.20 18.40
CA ILE A 156 -16.88 -1.23 17.72
C ILE A 156 -16.93 -0.93 16.22
N ALA A 157 -17.05 0.34 15.85
CA ALA A 157 -17.00 0.81 14.47
C ALA A 157 -15.76 0.29 13.71
N TYR A 158 -14.58 0.32 14.33
CA TYR A 158 -13.36 -0.18 13.70
C TYR A 158 -13.40 -1.69 13.44
N PHE A 159 -13.99 -2.48 14.34
CA PHE A 159 -14.21 -3.92 14.11
C PHE A 159 -15.10 -4.16 12.88
N PHE A 160 -16.21 -3.42 12.77
CA PHE A 160 -17.10 -3.50 11.61
C PHE A 160 -16.47 -2.95 10.34
N ASN A 161 -15.57 -1.97 10.44
CA ASN A 161 -14.78 -1.49 9.31
C ASN A 161 -13.87 -2.62 8.78
N ILE A 162 -13.13 -3.30 9.64
CA ILE A 162 -12.34 -4.47 9.23
C ILE A 162 -13.26 -5.55 8.64
N LEU A 163 -14.40 -5.85 9.28
CA LEU A 163 -15.33 -6.85 8.75
C LEU A 163 -15.87 -6.46 7.36
N SER A 164 -16.03 -5.16 7.09
CA SER A 164 -16.40 -4.65 5.77
C SER A 164 -15.38 -5.03 4.70
N TYR A 165 -14.09 -5.15 5.05
CA TYR A 165 -13.04 -5.52 4.11
C TYR A 165 -13.14 -6.98 3.61
N LEU A 166 -13.97 -7.81 4.24
CA LEU A 166 -14.33 -9.12 3.69
C LEU A 166 -15.00 -9.01 2.32
N SER A 167 -15.62 -7.87 1.99
CA SER A 167 -16.17 -7.67 0.64
C SER A 167 -15.09 -7.75 -0.42
N PHE A 168 -13.93 -7.14 -0.18
CA PHE A 168 -12.78 -7.20 -1.09
C PHE A 168 -12.24 -8.62 -1.21
N VAL A 169 -12.13 -9.35 -0.10
CA VAL A 169 -11.72 -10.76 -0.10
C VAL A 169 -12.65 -11.59 -1.00
N GLY A 170 -13.97 -11.42 -0.87
CA GLY A 170 -14.94 -12.04 -1.76
C GLY A 170 -14.80 -11.59 -3.23
N GLY A 171 -14.53 -10.30 -3.46
CA GLY A 171 -14.23 -9.75 -4.79
C GLY A 171 -13.00 -10.40 -5.44
N PHE A 172 -11.92 -10.59 -4.68
CA PHE A 172 -10.70 -11.25 -5.16
C PHE A 172 -10.95 -12.73 -5.49
N MET A 173 -11.72 -13.43 -4.66
CA MET A 173 -12.11 -14.82 -4.92
C MET A 173 -12.94 -14.94 -6.21
N LEU A 174 -13.88 -14.03 -6.46
CA LEU A 174 -14.72 -14.01 -7.65
C LEU A 174 -13.94 -13.98 -8.97
N VAL A 175 -12.75 -13.37 -9.00
CA VAL A 175 -11.86 -13.34 -10.16
C VAL A 175 -11.60 -14.75 -10.70
N PHE A 176 -11.43 -15.73 -9.79
CA PHE A 176 -11.09 -17.12 -10.09
C PHE A 176 -12.32 -18.01 -10.31
N THR A 177 -13.53 -17.47 -10.19
CA THR A 177 -14.79 -18.21 -10.39
C THR A 177 -15.28 -18.17 -11.83
N LYS A 178 -16.21 -19.08 -12.15
CA LYS A 178 -16.99 -19.11 -13.40
C LYS A 178 -18.39 -18.48 -13.23
N HIS A 179 -18.67 -17.78 -12.14
CA HIS A 179 -19.99 -17.21 -11.87
C HIS A 179 -20.38 -16.19 -12.97
N PRO A 180 -21.58 -16.27 -13.56
CA PRO A 180 -21.96 -15.45 -14.72
C PRO A 180 -21.96 -13.95 -14.42
N ALA A 181 -22.43 -13.56 -13.23
CA ALA A 181 -22.47 -12.16 -12.80
C ALA A 181 -21.25 -11.76 -11.93
N LYS A 182 -20.10 -12.44 -12.06
CA LYS A 182 -18.94 -12.18 -11.18
C LYS A 182 -18.46 -10.74 -11.20
N TRP A 183 -18.46 -10.09 -12.37
CA TRP A 183 -18.02 -8.69 -12.51
C TRP A 183 -18.95 -7.71 -11.82
N LEU A 184 -20.27 -7.99 -11.86
CA LEU A 184 -21.25 -7.23 -11.09
C LEU A 184 -21.00 -7.37 -9.58
N TRP A 185 -20.74 -8.58 -9.09
CA TRP A 185 -20.44 -8.80 -7.68
C TRP A 185 -19.10 -8.19 -7.24
N ILE A 186 -18.09 -8.17 -8.11
CA ILE A 186 -16.84 -7.43 -7.85
C ILE A 186 -17.12 -5.93 -7.76
N LEU A 187 -17.91 -5.36 -8.66
CA LEU A 187 -18.30 -3.95 -8.58
C LEU A 187 -19.07 -3.66 -7.28
N VAL A 188 -20.01 -4.54 -6.92
CA VAL A 188 -20.77 -4.45 -5.66
C VAL A 188 -19.83 -4.49 -4.45
N ALA A 189 -18.82 -5.37 -4.44
CA ALA A 189 -17.84 -5.48 -3.36
C ALA A 189 -17.04 -4.19 -3.13
N PHE A 190 -16.73 -3.46 -4.21
CA PHE A 190 -15.99 -2.20 -4.17
C PHE A 190 -16.88 -0.96 -3.98
N SER A 191 -18.19 -1.10 -4.20
CA SER A 191 -19.13 0.02 -4.20
C SER A 191 -19.11 0.86 -2.92
N PRO A 192 -19.00 0.31 -1.68
CA PRO A 192 -18.98 1.15 -0.48
C PRO A 192 -17.78 2.10 -0.45
N THR A 193 -16.60 1.61 -0.86
CA THR A 193 -15.38 2.43 -0.84
C THR A 193 -15.35 3.44 -1.98
N ILE A 194 -15.92 3.10 -3.15
CA ILE A 194 -16.11 4.06 -4.25
C ILE A 194 -17.07 5.18 -3.83
N LEU A 195 -18.22 4.83 -3.25
CA LEU A 195 -19.22 5.80 -2.78
C LEU A 195 -18.68 6.71 -1.68
N ASN A 196 -17.92 6.14 -0.73
CA ASN A 196 -17.24 6.93 0.31
C ASN A 196 -16.19 7.88 -0.30
N ALA A 197 -15.42 7.41 -1.28
CA ALA A 197 -14.42 8.23 -1.96
C ALA A 197 -15.04 9.38 -2.74
N LEU A 198 -16.16 9.15 -3.45
CA LEU A 198 -16.92 10.22 -4.12
C LEU A 198 -17.53 11.20 -3.10
N SER A 199 -18.00 10.69 -1.96
CA SER A 199 -18.65 11.55 -0.96
C SER A 199 -17.68 12.47 -0.23
N GLY A 200 -16.50 11.97 0.14
CA GLY A 200 -15.47 12.74 0.88
C GLY A 200 -14.31 13.24 0.03
N ALA A 201 -14.29 12.94 -1.27
CA ALA A 201 -13.16 13.19 -2.18
C ALA A 201 -11.81 12.65 -1.64
N ILE A 202 -11.82 11.47 -1.01
CA ILE A 202 -10.66 10.77 -0.46
C ILE A 202 -10.55 9.40 -1.15
N PHE A 203 -9.63 9.28 -2.12
CA PHE A 203 -9.56 8.11 -3.01
C PHE A 203 -8.44 7.12 -2.68
N TYR A 204 -7.58 7.39 -1.69
CA TYR A 204 -6.41 6.53 -1.45
C TYR A 204 -6.80 5.06 -1.16
N LEU A 205 -7.88 4.83 -0.42
CA LEU A 205 -8.33 3.48 -0.10
C LEU A 205 -8.86 2.73 -1.33
N VAL A 206 -9.54 3.43 -2.24
CA VAL A 206 -9.95 2.88 -3.55
C VAL A 206 -8.72 2.45 -4.34
N ILE A 207 -7.69 3.31 -4.41
CA ILE A 207 -6.45 3.02 -5.15
C ILE A 207 -5.77 1.76 -4.60
N ILE A 208 -5.65 1.63 -3.28
CA ILE A 208 -4.99 0.47 -2.66
C ILE A 208 -5.77 -0.82 -2.93
N TRP A 209 -7.10 -0.82 -2.75
CA TRP A 209 -7.89 -2.01 -3.03
C TRP A 209 -7.91 -2.38 -4.51
N LEU A 210 -7.92 -1.40 -5.41
CA LEU A 210 -7.77 -1.65 -6.84
C LEU A 210 -6.38 -2.20 -7.17
N ALA A 211 -5.31 -1.70 -6.53
CA ALA A 211 -3.97 -2.23 -6.69
C ALA A 211 -3.92 -3.72 -6.33
N PHE A 212 -4.50 -4.12 -5.19
CA PHE A 212 -4.64 -5.54 -4.84
C PHE A 212 -5.47 -6.32 -5.86
N LEU A 213 -6.61 -5.79 -6.32
CA LEU A 213 -7.42 -6.43 -7.36
C LEU A 213 -6.60 -6.68 -8.63
N PHE A 214 -5.78 -5.71 -9.04
CA PHE A 214 -4.87 -5.86 -10.17
C PHE A 214 -3.84 -6.96 -9.93
N LEU A 215 -3.27 -7.12 -8.72
CA LEU A 215 -2.37 -8.24 -8.42
C LEU A 215 -3.05 -9.59 -8.71
N TYR A 216 -4.31 -9.77 -8.30
CA TYR A 216 -5.06 -11.00 -8.61
C TYR A 216 -5.34 -11.18 -10.11
N PHE A 217 -5.60 -10.09 -10.84
CA PHE A 217 -5.76 -10.12 -12.30
C PHE A 217 -4.49 -10.54 -13.04
N PHE A 218 -3.33 -10.04 -12.62
CA PHE A 218 -2.05 -10.41 -13.22
C PHE A 218 -1.73 -11.89 -13.06
N ILE A 219 -2.12 -12.49 -11.94
CA ILE A 219 -2.00 -13.93 -11.71
C ILE A 219 -3.00 -14.69 -12.58
N LYS A 220 -4.27 -14.26 -12.60
CA LYS A 220 -5.35 -14.96 -13.33
C LYS A 220 -5.12 -15.03 -14.84
N TRP A 221 -4.61 -13.96 -15.45
CA TRP A 221 -4.46 -13.86 -16.89
C TRP A 221 -3.04 -14.13 -17.40
N ASP A 222 -2.08 -14.35 -16.49
CA ASP A 222 -0.70 -14.74 -16.80
C ASP A 222 -0.09 -13.97 -17.98
N LEU A 223 -0.16 -12.64 -17.91
CA LEU A 223 0.24 -11.77 -19.01
C LEU A 223 1.74 -11.91 -19.31
N SER A 224 2.13 -11.70 -20.58
CA SER A 224 3.55 -11.62 -20.96
C SER A 224 4.21 -10.36 -20.36
N PHE A 225 5.53 -10.39 -20.17
CA PHE A 225 6.29 -9.31 -19.53
C PHE A 225 6.00 -7.91 -20.15
N GLY A 226 6.01 -7.79 -21.49
CA GLY A 226 5.71 -6.52 -22.16
C GLY A 226 4.27 -6.04 -21.92
N LYS A 227 3.28 -6.95 -21.88
CA LYS A 227 1.89 -6.61 -21.53
C LYS A 227 1.78 -6.18 -20.07
N ARG A 228 2.59 -6.76 -19.17
CA ARG A 228 2.64 -6.33 -17.76
C ARG A 228 3.11 -4.88 -17.64
N ILE A 229 4.21 -4.53 -18.31
CA ILE A 229 4.70 -3.14 -18.36
C ILE A 229 3.60 -2.22 -18.88
N LEU A 230 2.97 -2.56 -20.01
CA LEU A 230 1.94 -1.72 -20.62
C LEU A 230 0.77 -1.45 -19.66
N VAL A 231 0.26 -2.49 -18.98
CA VAL A 231 -0.85 -2.36 -18.03
C VAL A 231 -0.44 -1.53 -16.81
N VAL A 232 0.76 -1.74 -16.26
CA VAL A 232 1.27 -0.96 -15.12
C VAL A 232 1.44 0.51 -15.49
N LEU A 233 2.05 0.82 -16.64
CA LEU A 233 2.20 2.20 -17.12
C LEU A 233 0.85 2.87 -17.38
N THR A 234 -0.10 2.14 -17.96
CA THR A 234 -1.48 2.63 -18.13
C THR A 234 -2.12 2.95 -16.78
N GLY A 235 -1.95 2.07 -15.79
CA GLY A 235 -2.43 2.29 -14.43
C GLY A 235 -1.84 3.54 -13.78
N ILE A 236 -0.54 3.81 -13.96
CA ILE A 236 0.12 5.03 -13.47
C ILE A 236 -0.54 6.28 -14.10
N ILE A 237 -0.76 6.29 -15.41
CA ILE A 237 -1.41 7.42 -16.10
C ILE A 237 -2.84 7.65 -15.57
N LEU A 238 -3.61 6.59 -15.33
CA LEU A 238 -4.96 6.69 -14.76
C LEU A 238 -4.94 7.24 -13.32
N ILE A 239 -3.97 6.83 -12.50
CA ILE A 239 -3.79 7.36 -11.15
C ILE A 239 -3.39 8.84 -11.19
N MET A 240 -2.52 9.25 -12.12
CA MET A 240 -2.13 10.65 -12.30
C MET A 240 -3.33 11.53 -12.70
N ALA A 241 -4.18 11.04 -13.61
CA ALA A 241 -5.40 11.73 -13.96
C ALA A 241 -6.34 11.86 -12.77
N LEU A 242 -6.56 10.75 -12.04
CA LEU A 242 -7.38 10.75 -10.84
C LEU A 242 -6.86 11.74 -9.79
N ASP A 243 -5.55 11.81 -9.56
CA ASP A 243 -4.95 12.76 -8.60
C ASP A 243 -5.15 14.23 -9.00
N THR A 244 -5.02 14.52 -10.30
CA THR A 244 -5.24 15.86 -10.86
C THR A 244 -6.70 16.30 -10.65
N SER A 245 -7.64 15.39 -10.91
CA SER A 245 -9.08 15.64 -10.76
C SER A 245 -9.53 15.84 -9.31
N LYS A 246 -8.79 15.31 -8.32
CA LYS A 246 -9.19 15.41 -6.89
C LYS A 246 -9.34 16.85 -6.42
N ASN A 247 -8.42 17.73 -6.79
CA ASN A 247 -8.44 19.11 -6.31
C ASN A 247 -9.64 19.86 -6.87
N ALA A 248 -9.83 19.80 -8.19
CA ALA A 248 -10.98 20.41 -8.87
C ALA A 248 -12.32 19.84 -8.34
N TYR A 249 -12.39 18.52 -8.13
CA TYR A 249 -13.57 17.86 -7.57
C TYR A 249 -13.85 18.29 -6.12
N ARG A 250 -12.81 18.41 -5.29
CA ARG A 250 -12.93 18.88 -3.89
C ARG A 250 -13.47 20.30 -3.80
N GLU A 251 -13.02 21.19 -4.66
CA GLU A 251 -13.52 22.57 -4.69
C GLU A 251 -15.02 22.60 -5.00
N MET A 252 -15.47 21.79 -5.95
CA MET A 252 -16.89 21.68 -6.29
C MET A 252 -17.71 21.08 -5.15
N VAL A 253 -17.23 19.99 -4.51
CA VAL A 253 -17.96 19.24 -3.47
C VAL A 253 -17.95 19.89 -2.08
N LEU A 254 -16.86 20.54 -1.69
CA LEU A 254 -16.67 21.03 -0.32
C LEU A 254 -16.86 22.55 -0.16
N ARG A 255 -16.70 23.34 -1.24
CA ARG A 255 -16.78 24.82 -1.15
C ARG A 255 -18.06 25.44 -1.70
N GLY A 256 -18.99 24.63 -2.22
CA GLY A 256 -20.32 25.09 -2.65
C GLY A 256 -20.25 26.19 -3.72
N GLY A 257 -19.83 25.85 -4.93
CA GLY A 257 -19.97 26.73 -6.10
C GLY A 257 -21.40 26.75 -6.65
N GLU A 258 -21.62 27.45 -7.78
CA GLU A 258 -22.90 27.62 -8.53
C GLU A 258 -23.68 26.32 -8.85
N TYR A 259 -23.12 25.16 -8.54
CA TYR A 259 -23.71 23.83 -8.72
C TYR A 259 -24.40 23.28 -7.46
N SER A 260 -24.63 24.08 -6.40
CA SER A 260 -25.19 23.65 -5.11
C SER A 260 -26.46 22.81 -5.22
N ASP A 261 -27.29 23.07 -6.24
CA ASP A 261 -28.61 22.44 -6.37
C ASP A 261 -28.57 21.13 -7.19
N GLN A 262 -27.53 20.91 -8.02
CA GLN A 262 -27.31 19.68 -8.80
C GLN A 262 -26.33 18.69 -8.14
N LEU A 263 -25.47 19.18 -7.25
CA LEU A 263 -24.40 18.40 -6.61
C LEU A 263 -24.90 17.31 -5.65
N ALA A 264 -26.12 17.47 -5.12
CA ALA A 264 -26.74 16.48 -4.23
C ALA A 264 -27.14 15.20 -4.98
N ILE A 265 -27.37 15.26 -6.30
CA ILE A 265 -28.04 14.19 -7.06
C ILE A 265 -27.08 13.42 -7.97
N ASN A 266 -26.04 14.03 -8.56
CA ASN A 266 -25.15 13.36 -9.52
C ASN A 266 -23.64 13.56 -9.28
N LYS A 267 -23.17 13.28 -8.06
CA LYS A 267 -21.72 13.32 -7.71
C LYS A 267 -20.83 12.49 -8.64
N LEU A 268 -21.36 11.39 -9.17
CA LEU A 268 -20.64 10.51 -10.10
C LEU A 268 -20.47 11.18 -11.48
N GLY A 269 -21.53 11.75 -12.05
CA GLY A 269 -21.46 12.48 -13.31
C GLY A 269 -20.47 13.64 -13.24
N VAL A 270 -20.57 14.48 -12.20
CA VAL A 270 -19.62 15.58 -11.96
C VAL A 270 -18.18 15.08 -11.87
N PHE A 271 -17.93 13.98 -11.17
CA PHE A 271 -16.58 13.42 -11.09
C PHE A 271 -16.08 12.92 -12.44
N ILE A 272 -16.94 12.25 -13.22
CA ILE A 272 -16.60 11.76 -14.56
C ILE A 272 -16.24 12.91 -15.49
N ASP A 273 -17.01 13.98 -15.49
CA ASP A 273 -16.78 15.16 -16.33
C ASP A 273 -15.43 15.82 -15.96
N VAL A 274 -15.21 16.09 -14.67
CA VAL A 274 -13.95 16.62 -14.15
C VAL A 274 -12.77 15.68 -14.47
N TYR A 275 -12.99 14.37 -14.43
CA TYR A 275 -11.96 13.39 -14.78
C TYR A 275 -11.54 13.48 -16.24
N PHE A 276 -12.50 13.46 -17.17
CA PHE A 276 -12.21 13.51 -18.59
C PHE A 276 -11.64 14.85 -19.05
N ASP A 277 -12.07 15.96 -18.45
CA ASP A 277 -11.50 17.29 -18.72
C ASP A 277 -10.03 17.39 -18.27
N ASN A 278 -9.68 16.71 -17.17
CA ASN A 278 -8.32 16.65 -16.65
C ASN A 278 -7.46 15.53 -17.29
N PHE A 279 -8.04 14.61 -18.06
CA PHE A 279 -7.34 13.54 -18.79
C PHE A 279 -6.64 14.05 -20.07
N ARG A 280 -6.10 15.27 -20.05
CA ARG A 280 -5.31 15.84 -21.16
C ARG A 280 -3.84 15.85 -20.77
N ILE A 281 -2.95 15.41 -21.67
CA ILE A 281 -1.50 15.35 -21.39
C ILE A 281 -0.99 16.70 -20.87
N SER A 282 -1.41 17.82 -21.48
CA SER A 282 -1.03 19.17 -21.03
C SER A 282 -1.43 19.47 -19.58
N ASN A 283 -2.59 18.99 -19.13
CA ASN A 283 -3.04 19.16 -17.75
C ASN A 283 -2.26 18.23 -16.83
N LEU A 284 -2.04 16.98 -17.26
CA LEU A 284 -1.24 16.01 -16.51
C LEU A 284 0.21 16.47 -16.31
N THR A 285 0.83 17.15 -17.27
CA THR A 285 2.23 17.59 -17.20
C THR A 285 2.40 19.08 -16.91
N SER A 286 1.33 19.79 -16.55
CA SER A 286 1.43 21.20 -16.15
C SER A 286 2.26 21.34 -14.87
N GLU A 287 3.02 22.43 -14.79
CA GLU A 287 3.96 22.69 -13.69
C GLU A 287 3.30 22.65 -12.31
N GLY A 288 2.14 23.30 -12.13
CA GLY A 288 1.41 23.28 -10.87
C GLY A 288 0.93 21.88 -10.47
N ASN A 289 0.48 21.06 -11.42
CA ASN A 289 0.09 19.67 -11.13
C ASN A 289 1.29 18.76 -10.88
N LEU A 290 2.42 19.00 -11.55
CA LEU A 290 3.67 18.30 -11.28
C LEU A 290 4.18 18.65 -9.89
N SER A 291 4.24 19.94 -9.52
CA SER A 291 4.65 20.39 -8.19
C SER A 291 3.74 19.84 -7.09
N GLY A 292 2.42 19.89 -7.27
CA GLY A 292 1.46 19.31 -6.31
C GLY A 292 1.59 17.79 -6.16
N ARG A 293 1.90 17.05 -7.22
CA ARG A 293 2.17 15.61 -7.14
C ARG A 293 3.52 15.31 -6.50
N THR A 294 4.56 16.04 -6.85
CA THR A 294 5.88 15.94 -6.23
C THR A 294 5.76 16.15 -4.72
N THR A 295 5.05 17.20 -4.28
CA THR A 295 4.78 17.49 -2.87
C THR A 295 4.17 16.28 -2.13
N ARG A 296 3.20 15.59 -2.72
CA ARG A 296 2.53 14.44 -2.09
C ARG A 296 3.36 13.16 -2.15
N MET A 297 4.09 12.97 -3.23
CA MET A 297 4.92 11.80 -3.45
C MET A 297 6.20 11.86 -2.62
N ASN A 298 6.77 13.05 -2.45
CA ASN A 298 8.02 13.30 -1.75
C ASN A 298 7.84 13.15 -0.23
N GLN A 299 8.14 11.97 0.28
CA GLN A 299 8.25 11.72 1.72
C GLN A 299 9.63 12.13 2.28
N GLY A 300 10.60 12.43 1.42
CA GLY A 300 11.92 12.89 1.82
C GLY A 300 11.90 14.21 2.56
N ALA A 301 10.97 15.13 2.25
CA ALA A 301 10.84 16.38 2.98
C ALA A 301 10.61 16.15 4.48
N VAL A 302 9.67 15.25 4.82
CA VAL A 302 9.38 14.90 6.22
C VAL A 302 10.59 14.27 6.90
N VAL A 303 11.28 13.36 6.23
CA VAL A 303 12.50 12.73 6.76
C VAL A 303 13.61 13.75 6.99
N THR A 304 13.82 14.70 6.08
CA THR A 304 14.82 15.76 6.28
C THR A 304 14.50 16.66 7.47
N TRP A 305 13.23 16.96 7.71
CA TRP A 305 12.83 17.73 8.90
C TRP A 305 13.13 16.95 10.18
N VAL A 306 12.88 15.63 10.20
CA VAL A 306 13.27 14.77 11.32
C VAL A 306 14.79 14.77 11.53
N MET A 307 15.58 14.65 10.46
CA MET A 307 17.04 14.64 10.53
C MET A 307 17.63 15.96 11.03
N ASN A 308 16.97 17.08 10.74
CA ASN A 308 17.40 18.41 11.19
C ASN A 308 16.96 18.71 12.63
N HIS A 309 15.80 18.19 13.04
CA HIS A 309 15.24 18.46 14.35
C HIS A 309 15.79 17.51 15.43
N VAL A 310 15.95 16.23 15.11
CA VAL A 310 16.49 15.21 16.01
C VAL A 310 17.97 14.97 15.66
N PRO A 311 18.93 14.98 16.60
CA PRO A 311 18.77 15.14 18.04
C PRO A 311 18.93 16.59 18.53
N GLN A 312 18.96 17.58 17.63
CA GLN A 312 19.35 18.96 17.98
C GLN A 312 18.37 19.65 18.94
N TYR A 313 17.08 19.44 18.75
CA TYR A 313 16.00 20.09 19.49
C TYR A 313 15.13 19.10 20.26
N GLU A 314 14.95 17.88 19.71
CA GLU A 314 14.27 16.76 20.37
C GLU A 314 15.25 15.59 20.45
N PRO A 315 15.47 14.97 21.63
CA PRO A 315 16.37 13.82 21.75
C PRO A 315 15.86 12.61 20.96
N TYR A 316 16.75 11.64 20.70
CA TYR A 316 16.32 10.37 20.12
C TYR A 316 15.26 9.71 21.02
N ALA A 317 14.23 9.12 20.40
CA ALA A 317 13.14 8.46 21.11
C ALA A 317 13.53 7.09 21.69
N GLU A 318 14.71 6.56 21.34
CA GLU A 318 15.29 5.33 21.91
C GLU A 318 14.36 4.10 21.88
N GLY A 319 13.54 3.98 20.83
CA GLY A 319 12.59 2.88 20.65
C GLY A 319 11.22 3.10 21.30
N LEU A 320 10.97 4.26 21.91
CA LEU A 320 9.70 4.57 22.56
C LEU A 320 8.51 4.50 21.60
N THR A 321 8.66 5.00 20.36
CA THR A 321 7.56 4.96 19.37
C THR A 321 7.27 3.52 18.94
N ILE A 322 8.31 2.69 18.84
CA ILE A 322 8.22 1.27 18.49
C ILE A 322 7.49 0.52 19.62
N TYR A 323 7.89 0.72 20.86
CA TYR A 323 7.23 0.14 22.02
C TYR A 323 5.75 0.53 22.09
N ARG A 324 5.45 1.83 21.95
CA ARG A 324 4.08 2.36 21.94
C ARG A 324 3.25 1.79 20.79
N SER A 325 3.87 1.48 19.64
CA SER A 325 3.21 0.83 18.50
C SER A 325 2.76 -0.59 18.86
N PHE A 326 3.62 -1.40 19.47
CA PHE A 326 3.26 -2.76 19.94
C PHE A 326 2.20 -2.72 21.04
N GLU A 327 2.35 -1.82 22.02
CA GLU A 327 1.38 -1.63 23.08
C GLU A 327 -0.01 -1.29 22.51
N SER A 328 -0.05 -0.34 21.56
CA SER A 328 -1.29 0.13 20.93
C SER A 328 -1.96 -0.92 20.05
N ALA A 329 -1.18 -1.79 19.41
CA ALA A 329 -1.69 -2.86 18.56
C ALA A 329 -2.36 -3.98 19.38
N ILE A 330 -1.78 -4.34 20.54
CA ILE A 330 -2.23 -5.47 21.36
C ILE A 330 -3.33 -5.05 22.34
N LEU A 331 -3.16 -3.92 23.04
CA LEU A 331 -4.10 -3.54 24.07
C LEU A 331 -5.41 -3.00 23.44
N PRO A 332 -6.59 -3.40 23.93
CA PRO A 332 -7.86 -2.76 23.58
C PRO A 332 -8.05 -1.41 24.26
N ARG A 333 -8.83 -0.49 23.66
CA ARG A 333 -9.08 0.87 24.20
C ARG A 333 -9.78 0.89 25.57
N PHE A 334 -10.54 -0.14 25.92
CA PHE A 334 -11.18 -0.22 27.24
C PHE A 334 -10.18 -0.47 28.38
N ILE A 335 -8.99 -1.04 28.10
CA ILE A 335 -7.94 -1.27 29.10
C ILE A 335 -7.09 -0.01 29.30
N LYS A 336 -6.87 0.77 28.23
CA LYS A 336 -6.09 2.01 28.27
C LYS A 336 -6.80 3.05 27.39
N PRO A 337 -7.62 3.94 28.00
CA PRO A 337 -8.40 4.97 27.29
C PRO A 337 -7.52 6.06 26.67
N ASP A 338 -6.45 6.45 27.37
CA ASP A 338 -5.53 7.54 27.00
C ASP A 338 -4.46 7.11 25.97
N LYS A 339 -4.84 6.29 24.99
CA LYS A 339 -3.92 5.88 23.92
C LYS A 339 -3.64 7.02 22.97
N MET A 340 -2.40 7.08 22.50
CA MET A 340 -2.05 7.91 21.35
C MET A 340 -3.03 7.66 20.20
N ILE A 341 -3.47 8.76 19.61
CA ILE A 341 -4.37 8.73 18.47
C ILE A 341 -3.53 8.28 17.27
N ALA A 342 -3.93 7.19 16.62
CA ALA A 342 -3.30 6.74 15.38
C ALA A 342 -3.43 7.84 14.30
N GLY A 343 -2.35 8.10 13.56
CA GLY A 343 -2.26 9.20 12.59
C GLY A 343 -1.02 10.08 12.75
N GLY A 344 -0.10 9.74 13.66
CA GLY A 344 1.25 10.31 13.67
C GLY A 344 1.38 11.80 13.99
N GLN A 345 0.29 12.53 14.25
CA GLN A 345 0.34 13.98 14.50
C GLN A 345 1.29 14.35 15.64
N GLU A 346 1.18 13.68 16.79
CA GLU A 346 2.08 13.92 17.94
C GLU A 346 3.54 13.66 17.57
N ASN A 347 3.83 12.52 16.92
CA ASN A 347 5.17 12.19 16.47
C ASN A 347 5.69 13.18 15.42
N TYR A 348 4.84 13.63 14.51
CA TYR A 348 5.19 14.59 13.49
C TYR A 348 5.57 15.92 14.12
N GLU A 349 4.73 16.48 14.99
CA GLU A 349 5.00 17.77 15.63
C GLU A 349 6.26 17.70 16.49
N ASN A 350 6.41 16.64 17.29
CA ASN A 350 7.57 16.45 18.17
C ASN A 350 8.88 16.24 17.38
N PHE A 351 8.88 15.41 16.34
CA PHE A 351 10.12 15.04 15.65
C PHE A 351 10.45 15.94 14.46
N THR A 352 9.52 16.75 13.95
CA THR A 352 9.81 17.70 12.87
C THR A 352 9.89 19.15 13.35
N GLY A 353 9.38 19.45 14.55
CA GLY A 353 9.23 20.82 15.06
C GLY A 353 8.18 21.65 14.31
N ARG A 354 7.31 21.02 13.52
CA ARG A 354 6.32 21.68 12.66
C ARG A 354 4.90 21.36 13.11
N TYR A 355 4.07 22.39 13.24
CA TYR A 355 2.67 22.25 13.61
C TYR A 355 1.78 21.93 12.41
N ILE A 356 0.86 20.96 12.55
CA ILE A 356 -0.13 20.63 11.53
C ILE A 356 -1.54 20.94 12.02
N GLY A 357 -2.15 21.99 11.44
CA GLY A 357 -3.47 22.47 11.81
C GLY A 357 -4.60 21.58 11.30
N GLY A 358 -4.96 20.55 12.07
CA GLY A 358 -6.16 19.72 11.84
C GLY A 358 -6.01 18.66 10.75
N THR A 359 -4.79 18.38 10.29
CA THR A 359 -4.43 17.27 9.41
C THR A 359 -3.49 16.30 10.14
N SER A 360 -3.35 15.10 9.60
CA SER A 360 -2.51 14.04 10.18
C SER A 360 -1.49 13.62 9.12
N ILE A 361 -0.21 13.76 9.45
CA ILE A 361 0.93 13.40 8.62
C ILE A 361 1.80 12.47 9.45
N ASN A 362 2.22 11.35 8.88
CA ASN A 362 3.13 10.40 9.50
C ASN A 362 4.58 10.76 9.12
N ILE A 363 5.54 10.37 9.97
CA ILE A 363 6.97 10.67 9.75
C ILE A 363 7.69 9.66 8.84
N SER A 364 6.95 8.74 8.19
CA SER A 364 7.45 7.54 7.50
C SER A 364 8.21 6.56 8.39
N LEU A 365 8.32 5.29 7.95
CA LEU A 365 9.17 4.29 8.60
C LEU A 365 10.65 4.72 8.65
N LEU A 366 11.13 5.39 7.59
CA LEU A 366 12.51 5.85 7.51
C LEU A 366 12.76 6.98 8.51
N GLY A 367 11.88 7.97 8.57
CA GLY A 367 11.98 9.06 9.56
C GLY A 367 11.82 8.56 10.99
N GLU A 368 10.88 7.63 11.26
CA GLU A 368 10.75 6.99 12.58
C GLU A 368 12.02 6.22 12.97
N GLY A 369 12.65 5.52 12.03
CA GLY A 369 13.94 4.86 12.24
C GLY A 369 15.03 5.84 12.66
N TYR A 370 15.13 7.00 12.00
CA TYR A 370 16.07 8.05 12.37
C TYR A 370 15.76 8.63 13.75
N ALA A 371 14.49 8.99 14.00
CA ALA A 371 14.06 9.59 15.26
C ALA A 371 14.33 8.69 16.48
N ASN A 372 14.28 7.36 16.32
CA ASN A 372 14.54 6.43 17.42
C ASN A 372 16.01 6.04 17.57
N PHE A 373 16.72 5.84 16.45
CA PHE A 373 18.01 5.13 16.46
C PHE A 373 19.13 5.85 15.70
N GLY A 374 18.88 7.08 15.24
CA GLY A 374 19.83 7.87 14.46
C GLY A 374 20.17 7.26 13.10
N TYR A 375 21.30 7.69 12.54
CA TYR A 375 21.70 7.37 11.18
C TYR A 375 21.87 5.85 10.94
N PHE A 376 22.79 5.19 11.66
CA PHE A 376 23.05 3.76 11.43
C PHE A 376 21.93 2.86 11.95
N GLY A 377 21.37 3.19 13.11
CA GLY A 377 20.30 2.42 13.70
C GLY A 377 19.00 2.49 12.89
N GLY A 378 18.68 3.64 12.31
CA GLY A 378 17.52 3.80 11.44
C GLY A 378 17.64 3.00 10.13
N ILE A 379 18.84 2.92 9.54
CA ILE A 379 19.11 2.05 8.39
C ILE A 379 18.86 0.58 8.76
N LEU A 380 19.36 0.12 9.91
CA LEU A 380 19.13 -1.24 10.38
C LEU A 380 17.66 -1.51 10.74
N PHE A 381 16.96 -0.52 11.28
CA PHE A 381 15.53 -0.61 11.56
C PHE A 381 14.72 -0.93 10.30
N MET A 382 15.03 -0.28 9.18
CA MET A 382 14.40 -0.56 7.88
C MET A 382 14.58 -2.02 7.43
N LEU A 383 15.75 -2.63 7.69
CA LEU A 383 15.97 -4.06 7.44
C LEU A 383 15.01 -4.93 8.25
N VAL A 384 14.91 -4.65 9.55
CA VAL A 384 14.08 -5.42 10.49
C VAL A 384 12.61 -5.33 10.11
N VAL A 385 12.13 -4.15 9.74
CA VAL A 385 10.74 -3.96 9.27
C VAL A 385 10.49 -4.75 7.98
N GLY A 386 11.36 -4.63 6.97
CA GLY A 386 11.23 -5.37 5.72
C GLY A 386 11.24 -6.90 5.92
N MET A 387 12.14 -7.40 6.76
CA MET A 387 12.17 -8.83 7.12
C MET A 387 10.89 -9.27 7.85
N SER A 388 10.39 -8.45 8.78
CA SER A 388 9.18 -8.76 9.56
C SER A 388 7.97 -8.93 8.64
N TYR A 389 7.76 -8.02 7.69
CA TYR A 389 6.68 -8.13 6.70
C TYR A 389 6.81 -9.38 5.83
N SER A 390 8.02 -9.73 5.39
CA SER A 390 8.25 -10.96 4.62
C SER A 390 8.01 -12.24 5.41
N ILE A 391 8.38 -12.26 6.70
CA ILE A 391 8.15 -13.40 7.59
C ILE A 391 6.64 -13.61 7.78
N ILE A 392 5.89 -12.54 8.02
CA ILE A 392 4.44 -12.58 8.17
C ILE A 392 3.80 -13.15 6.90
N TYR A 393 4.15 -12.60 5.74
CA TYR A 393 3.64 -13.08 4.46
C TYR A 393 3.97 -14.56 4.21
N ARG A 394 5.24 -14.95 4.40
CA ARG A 394 5.66 -16.36 4.24
C ARG A 394 4.89 -17.28 5.17
N SER A 395 4.60 -16.84 6.40
CA SER A 395 3.82 -17.61 7.36
C SER A 395 2.39 -17.83 6.89
N ILE A 396 1.73 -16.78 6.39
CA ILE A 396 0.36 -16.87 5.83
C ILE A 396 0.33 -17.75 4.57
N SER A 397 1.28 -17.56 3.65
CA SER A 397 1.37 -18.34 2.41
C SER A 397 1.67 -19.81 2.70
N ASN A 398 2.58 -20.12 3.63
CA ASN A 398 2.85 -21.50 4.05
C ASN A 398 1.64 -22.15 4.74
N TYR A 399 0.90 -21.41 5.57
CA TYR A 399 -0.33 -21.92 6.17
C TYR A 399 -1.41 -22.21 5.11
N SER A 400 -1.43 -21.41 4.03
CA SER A 400 -2.34 -21.59 2.90
C SER A 400 -2.03 -22.84 2.07
N ILE A 401 -0.87 -23.49 2.22
CA ILE A 401 -0.57 -24.79 1.55
C ILE A 401 -1.62 -25.84 1.93
N ASN A 402 -1.96 -25.91 3.23
CA ASN A 402 -2.93 -26.86 3.75
C ASN A 402 -4.37 -26.37 3.61
N HIS A 403 -4.55 -25.05 3.48
CA HIS A 403 -5.85 -24.40 3.36
C HIS A 403 -5.81 -23.31 2.27
N PRO A 404 -5.86 -23.68 0.96
CA PRO A 404 -5.59 -22.75 -0.14
C PRO A 404 -6.44 -21.49 -0.14
N ILE A 405 -7.68 -21.57 0.36
CA ILE A 405 -8.59 -20.42 0.44
C ILE A 405 -8.08 -19.27 1.32
N TYR A 406 -7.13 -19.50 2.24
CA TYR A 406 -6.58 -18.43 3.07
C TYR A 406 -5.61 -17.51 2.34
N VAL A 407 -5.14 -17.89 1.15
CA VAL A 407 -4.25 -17.04 0.34
C VAL A 407 -4.91 -15.69 -0.02
N TYR A 408 -6.24 -15.65 -0.12
CA TYR A 408 -7.01 -14.43 -0.40
C TYR A 408 -7.01 -13.43 0.77
N PHE A 409 -6.69 -13.87 2.00
CA PHE A 409 -6.63 -13.00 3.18
C PHE A 409 -5.30 -12.26 3.32
N ILE A 410 -4.31 -12.54 2.47
CA ILE A 410 -3.03 -11.81 2.45
C ILE A 410 -3.27 -10.30 2.30
N SER A 411 -4.08 -9.92 1.30
CA SER A 411 -4.44 -8.52 1.03
C SER A 411 -5.22 -7.87 2.18
N PHE A 412 -6.06 -8.65 2.86
CA PHE A 412 -6.83 -8.19 4.03
C PHE A 412 -5.94 -7.91 5.24
N LEU A 413 -4.93 -8.75 5.48
CA LEU A 413 -4.02 -8.62 6.63
C LEU A 413 -2.94 -7.55 6.41
N LEU A 414 -2.47 -7.37 5.18
CA LEU A 414 -1.27 -6.59 4.86
C LEU A 414 -1.55 -5.29 4.08
N ILE A 415 -2.80 -4.82 4.05
CA ILE A 415 -3.19 -3.67 3.22
C ILE A 415 -2.34 -2.39 3.47
N TYR A 416 -2.02 -2.09 4.73
CA TYR A 416 -1.29 -0.87 5.10
C TYR A 416 0.23 -0.99 4.97
N THR A 417 0.78 -2.18 4.68
CA THR A 417 2.24 -2.33 4.54
C THR A 417 2.79 -1.80 3.21
N ILE A 418 1.90 -1.47 2.25
CA ILE A 418 2.28 -0.95 0.93
C ILE A 418 2.77 0.50 1.00
N LYS A 419 2.29 1.26 1.98
CA LYS A 419 2.60 2.68 2.12
C LYS A 419 3.92 2.88 2.86
N ALA A 420 4.84 3.64 2.26
CA ALA A 420 6.09 4.01 2.94
C ALA A 420 5.95 5.29 3.77
N GLU A 421 4.92 6.10 3.52
CA GLU A 421 4.60 7.33 4.26
C GLU A 421 4.13 7.08 5.72
N ASP A 422 3.59 5.90 6.02
CA ASP A 422 3.09 5.57 7.35
C ASP A 422 4.23 5.24 8.34
N ASP A 423 3.97 5.46 9.63
CA ASP A 423 4.81 4.97 10.73
C ASP A 423 4.54 3.47 11.01
N LEU A 424 5.31 2.83 11.90
CA LEU A 424 5.12 1.42 12.24
C LEU A 424 3.76 1.14 12.91
N MET A 425 3.21 2.13 13.63
CA MET A 425 1.98 1.97 14.40
C MET A 425 0.80 1.60 13.50
N THR A 426 0.63 2.28 12.37
CA THR A 426 -0.52 2.07 11.47
C THR A 426 -0.61 0.64 10.90
N PRO A 427 0.42 0.10 10.20
CA PRO A 427 0.39 -1.26 9.67
C PRO A 427 0.35 -2.33 10.77
N LEU A 428 1.07 -2.14 11.89
CA LEU A 428 1.07 -3.11 12.99
C LEU A 428 -0.31 -3.21 13.65
N ASN A 429 -0.93 -2.06 13.94
CA ASN A 429 -2.24 -1.98 14.56
C ASN A 429 -3.32 -2.62 13.67
N HIS A 430 -3.28 -2.37 12.36
CA HIS A 430 -4.18 -3.05 11.43
C HIS A 430 -3.91 -4.55 11.39
N PHE A 431 -2.66 -4.99 11.22
CA PHE A 431 -2.30 -6.40 11.12
C PHE A 431 -2.82 -7.20 12.33
N VAL A 432 -2.57 -6.72 13.55
CA VAL A 432 -3.03 -7.39 14.77
C VAL A 432 -4.54 -7.45 14.84
N LYS A 433 -5.24 -6.33 14.61
CA LYS A 433 -6.71 -6.29 14.70
C LYS A 433 -7.39 -7.08 13.59
N ALA A 434 -6.89 -6.99 12.36
CA ALA A 434 -7.34 -7.80 11.24
C ALA A 434 -7.09 -9.28 11.52
N GLY A 435 -5.95 -9.65 12.09
CA GLY A 435 -5.65 -11.00 12.55
C GLY A 435 -6.66 -11.51 13.58
N ILE A 436 -6.99 -10.71 14.61
CA ILE A 436 -8.01 -11.06 15.61
C ILE A 436 -9.38 -11.24 14.96
N VAL A 437 -9.81 -10.31 14.10
CA VAL A 437 -11.08 -10.40 13.37
C VAL A 437 -11.11 -11.66 12.51
N PHE A 438 -10.02 -11.94 11.78
CA PHE A 438 -9.89 -13.16 10.98
C PHE A 438 -10.00 -14.42 11.84
N LEU A 439 -9.32 -14.49 12.99
CA LEU A 439 -9.37 -15.65 13.87
C LEU A 439 -10.77 -15.89 14.45
N ILE A 440 -11.43 -14.83 14.92
CA ILE A 440 -12.82 -14.90 15.43
C ILE A 440 -13.76 -15.34 14.31
N PHE A 441 -13.72 -14.65 13.17
CA PHE A 441 -14.54 -14.97 11.99
C PHE A 441 -14.30 -16.42 11.54
N ASN A 442 -13.05 -16.86 11.54
CA ASN A 442 -12.67 -18.20 11.11
C ASN A 442 -13.22 -19.27 12.05
N GLN A 443 -13.08 -19.07 13.36
CA GLN A 443 -13.51 -20.02 14.38
C GLN A 443 -15.02 -20.17 14.43
N PHE A 444 -15.77 -19.08 14.33
CA PHE A 444 -17.23 -19.10 14.53
C PHE A 444 -18.05 -19.28 13.25
N TYR A 445 -17.49 -18.95 12.07
CA TYR A 445 -18.28 -18.97 10.83
C TYR A 445 -17.52 -19.55 9.63
N PHE A 446 -16.28 -19.12 9.37
CA PHE A 446 -15.64 -19.44 8.09
C PHE A 446 -15.28 -20.92 7.95
N LYS A 447 -14.85 -21.61 9.02
CA LYS A 447 -14.61 -23.06 8.99
C LYS A 447 -15.85 -23.85 8.58
N GLU A 448 -17.01 -23.49 9.14
CA GLU A 448 -18.29 -24.12 8.81
C GLU A 448 -18.70 -23.82 7.37
N LEU A 449 -18.46 -22.58 6.93
CA LEU A 449 -18.71 -22.19 5.55
C LEU A 449 -17.85 -23.00 4.56
N ILE A 450 -16.55 -23.12 4.82
CA ILE A 450 -15.60 -23.91 4.02
C ILE A 450 -16.03 -25.38 3.99
N ARG A 451 -16.38 -25.96 5.16
CA ARG A 451 -16.85 -27.34 5.27
C ARG A 451 -18.10 -27.58 4.43
N LYS A 452 -19.08 -26.67 4.49
CA LYS A 452 -20.34 -26.74 3.75
C LYS A 452 -20.14 -26.70 2.23
N TYR A 453 -19.15 -25.94 1.76
CA TYR A 453 -18.89 -25.69 0.33
C TYR A 453 -17.66 -26.41 -0.21
N ARG A 454 -17.14 -27.40 0.52
CA ARG A 454 -16.08 -28.28 0.00
C ARG A 454 -16.65 -29.23 -1.05
N ILE A 455 -15.96 -29.36 -2.18
CA ILE A 455 -16.37 -30.26 -3.27
C ILE A 455 -16.16 -31.71 -2.80
N PRO A 456 -17.20 -32.57 -2.83
CA PRO A 456 -17.06 -33.98 -2.42
C PRO A 456 -15.99 -34.71 -3.25
N GLY A 457 -15.14 -35.50 -2.59
CA GLY A 457 -14.07 -36.26 -3.25
C GLY A 457 -12.80 -35.46 -3.56
N SER A 458 -12.74 -34.17 -3.25
CA SER A 458 -11.50 -33.39 -3.34
C SER A 458 -10.56 -33.68 -2.17
N SER A 459 -9.42 -34.34 -2.43
CA SER A 459 -8.32 -34.49 -1.46
C SER A 459 -7.38 -33.29 -1.52
N VAL A 460 -6.83 -32.90 -0.36
CA VAL A 460 -5.81 -31.84 -0.27
C VAL A 460 -4.42 -32.39 -0.60
N ASP A 461 -4.28 -33.71 -0.60
CA ASP A 461 -3.04 -34.49 -0.70
C ASP A 461 -2.16 -34.14 -1.90
#